data_AF-A0A177NDC1-F1
#
_entry.id   AF-A0A177NDC1-F1
#
_cell.length_a   1.000
_cell.length_b   1.000
_cell.length_c   1.000
_cell.angle_alpha   90.00
_cell.angle_beta   90.00
_cell.angle_gamma   90.00
#
_symmetry.space_group_name_H-M   'P 1'
#
loop_
_entity.id
_entity.type
_entity.pdbx_description
1 polymer ?
#
loop_
_entity_poly.entity_id
_entity_poly.type
_entity_poly.pdbx_seq_one_letter_code
_entity_poly.pdbx_strand_id
1 'polypeptide(L)'
;MGVRSDFFEEIFFSSFEKLTVVSEEAKDVLGGSSIELLKEEGINHQVIKQCYGLLPEESEPKNRRWLIDGVSGLSIALLQALKPLHQNLGVLSASHRSNTFMGTPVVREIGDGDILVNDVFSGERLGRQYVSLLVQHRRTLQSALEQATGHDGSVIVFAAKKVYFNQLRLSKVLRDCGYKTVALVFDQNMVKHQAGFFDDIIYTDFISFLMLLNSVDRKLLLHTQGWLFRYHIPVLIDTYKPKHCRQIIEIMDSQSFYLPEATVSKIPDTMKMAWGENVIENHQLQLACEHYIVHHADGVIFNGDDEYRRPLVKRDSPHLRNKHLAFPALPVKDFFHASNIVNQEKRLVFVGGVPPFSANRPHELFGDSQLLGLVMKLIARGCYLDIYNNPLIAAEEEYAKLYPDFIELAKRHRNFNFFIGDMPQHINQKIAHYDFGLMVYDFGGIYTGDLHFKHLIPTKLFNYLEAGLPVLVSDRFSAVCSIVKEYRIGVIINQREIEFLPEIIEMLDVAELKRNVVAAREELQMHNNIHRLTGFYEQVMA
;
A
#
# COMPACT_ATOMS: atom_id res chain seq x y z
N MET A 1 33.82 20.96 22.77
CA MET A 1 33.02 19.97 22.04
C MET A 1 32.75 20.54 20.67
N GLY A 2 33.45 20.06 19.65
CA GLY A 2 33.25 20.54 18.27
C GLY A 2 31.86 20.18 17.79
N VAL A 3 31.21 21.09 17.06
CA VAL A 3 29.93 20.85 16.41
C VAL A 3 30.14 19.67 15.46
N ARG A 4 29.63 18.48 15.81
CA ARG A 4 29.56 17.35 14.88
C ARG A 4 28.59 17.79 13.78
N SER A 5 29.08 18.11 12.58
CA SER A 5 28.18 18.31 11.46
C SER A 5 27.56 16.95 11.13
N ASP A 6 26.24 16.95 10.96
CA ASP A 6 25.55 15.74 10.55
C ASP A 6 25.78 15.57 9.06
N PHE A 7 26.71 14.69 8.71
CA PHE A 7 27.09 14.45 7.33
C PHE A 7 25.87 14.06 6.46
N PHE A 8 24.85 13.41 7.02
CA PHE A 8 23.61 13.14 6.28
C PHE A 8 22.84 14.40 5.94
N GLU A 9 22.76 15.35 6.87
CA GLU A 9 22.13 16.65 6.63
C GLU A 9 22.84 17.39 5.49
N GLU A 10 24.18 17.39 5.48
CA GLU A 10 24.94 18.01 4.40
C GLU A 10 24.65 17.38 3.02
N ILE A 11 24.61 16.05 2.93
CA ILE A 11 24.30 15.35 1.67
C ILE A 11 22.85 15.60 1.24
N PHE A 12 21.93 15.54 2.20
CA PHE A 12 20.53 15.76 1.96
C PHE A 12 20.33 17.18 1.42
N PHE A 13 20.84 18.20 2.12
CA PHE A 13 20.73 19.59 1.69
C PHE A 13 21.44 19.83 0.35
N SER A 14 22.62 19.25 0.12
CA SER A 14 23.30 19.33 -1.18
C SER A 14 22.49 18.71 -2.34
N SER A 15 21.64 17.72 -2.04
CA SER A 15 20.72 17.13 -3.02
C SER A 15 19.44 17.96 -3.18
N PHE A 16 18.89 18.43 -2.06
CA PHE A 16 17.69 19.25 -1.99
C PHE A 16 17.86 20.61 -2.67
N GLU A 17 19.01 21.27 -2.49
CA GLU A 17 19.35 22.55 -3.14
C GLU A 17 19.37 22.46 -4.68
N LYS A 18 19.47 21.25 -5.24
CA LYS A 18 19.41 21.02 -6.69
C LYS A 18 17.99 20.87 -7.21
N LEU A 19 17.00 20.71 -6.33
CA LEU A 19 15.60 20.62 -6.73
C LEU A 19 15.05 22.01 -6.97
N THR A 20 14.54 22.23 -8.18
CA THR A 20 13.82 23.46 -8.52
C THR A 20 12.33 23.25 -8.31
N VAL A 21 11.72 24.08 -7.47
CA VAL A 21 10.26 24.08 -7.26
C VAL A 21 9.57 24.53 -8.55
N VAL A 22 8.65 23.70 -9.04
CA VAL A 22 7.86 23.94 -10.25
C VAL A 22 6.44 24.39 -9.90
N SER A 23 5.87 23.85 -8.82
CA SER A 23 4.54 24.17 -8.32
C SER A 23 4.63 24.73 -6.89
N GLU A 24 4.57 26.06 -6.75
CA GLU A 24 4.52 26.70 -5.43
C GLU A 24 3.22 26.34 -4.68
N GLU A 25 2.12 26.11 -5.40
CA GLU A 25 0.85 25.70 -4.80
C GLU A 25 0.94 24.32 -4.12
N ALA A 26 1.60 23.35 -4.77
CA ALA A 26 1.85 22.04 -4.18
C ALA A 26 2.75 22.15 -2.92
N LYS A 27 3.79 22.97 -3.02
CA LYS A 27 4.71 23.24 -1.91
C LYS A 27 4.02 23.90 -0.73
N ASP A 28 3.13 24.87 -0.98
CA ASP A 28 2.38 25.57 0.06
C ASP A 28 1.48 24.62 0.84
N VAL A 29 0.88 23.62 0.19
CA VAL A 29 0.08 22.57 0.84
C VAL A 29 0.91 21.75 1.83
N LEU A 30 2.18 21.48 1.50
CA LEU A 30 3.10 20.76 2.38
C LEU A 30 3.63 21.65 3.52
N GLY A 31 3.59 22.96 3.33
CA GLY A 31 4.04 23.96 4.28
C GLY A 31 5.49 23.73 4.73
N GLY A 32 5.74 24.01 6.02
CA GLY A 32 7.04 23.83 6.64
C GLY A 32 7.51 22.37 6.73
N SER A 33 6.62 21.38 6.55
CA SER A 33 6.94 19.96 6.71
C SER A 33 7.58 19.31 5.47
N SER A 34 7.65 20.03 4.35
CA SER A 34 8.17 19.48 3.08
C SER A 34 9.59 18.91 3.20
N ILE A 35 10.47 19.58 3.96
CA ILE A 35 11.85 19.15 4.17
C ILE A 35 11.91 17.86 4.97
N GLU A 36 11.18 17.78 6.09
CA GLU A 36 11.13 16.59 6.94
C GLU A 36 10.56 15.38 6.19
N LEU A 37 9.49 15.57 5.43
CA LEU A 37 8.89 14.52 4.60
C LEU A 37 9.87 14.02 3.52
N LEU A 38 10.60 14.94 2.89
CA LEU A 38 11.65 14.57 1.92
C LEU A 38 12.80 13.81 2.58
N LYS A 39 13.19 14.17 3.80
CA LYS A 39 14.20 13.41 4.56
C LYS A 39 13.70 12.01 4.87
N GLU A 40 12.44 11.87 5.30
CA GLU A 40 11.83 10.58 5.60
C GLU A 40 11.75 9.65 4.38
N GLU A 41 11.39 10.19 3.22
CA GLU A 41 11.21 9.39 1.99
C GLU A 41 12.49 9.30 1.14
N GLY A 42 13.47 10.18 1.35
CA GLY A 42 14.66 10.35 0.50
C GLY A 42 15.86 9.47 0.86
N ILE A 43 15.77 8.64 1.89
CA ILE A 43 16.90 7.80 2.32
C ILE A 43 17.07 6.60 1.37
N ASN A 44 18.30 6.36 0.89
CA ASN A 44 18.61 5.21 0.05
C ASN A 44 19.11 4.02 0.88
N HIS A 45 18.20 3.09 1.16
CA HIS A 45 18.47 1.93 2.01
C HIS A 45 19.50 0.99 1.40
N GLN A 46 19.54 0.87 0.07
CA GLN A 46 20.52 0.03 -0.63
C GLN A 46 21.92 0.62 -0.54
N VAL A 47 22.06 1.93 -0.73
CA VAL A 47 23.35 2.61 -0.60
C VAL A 47 23.86 2.51 0.84
N ILE A 48 22.99 2.69 1.84
CA ILE A 48 23.31 2.42 3.25
C ILE A 48 23.84 0.99 3.43
N LYS A 49 23.09 -0.01 2.94
CA LYS A 49 23.48 -1.42 3.03
C LYS A 49 24.84 -1.70 2.37
N GLN A 50 25.11 -1.10 1.22
CA GLN A 50 26.38 -1.23 0.50
C GLN A 50 27.54 -0.57 1.26
N CYS A 51 27.33 0.61 1.86
CA CYS A 51 28.33 1.23 2.74
C CYS A 51 28.73 0.30 3.88
N TYR A 52 27.75 -0.35 4.52
CA TYR A 52 28.00 -1.27 5.64
C TYR A 52 28.63 -2.59 5.23
N GLY A 53 28.21 -3.19 4.11
CA GLY A 53 28.82 -4.43 3.61
C GLY A 53 30.30 -4.29 3.23
N LEU A 54 30.82 -3.06 3.18
CA LEU A 54 32.21 -2.74 2.88
C LEU A 54 33.04 -2.43 4.15
N LEU A 55 32.44 -2.51 5.34
CA LEU A 55 33.18 -2.46 6.59
C LEU A 55 33.97 -3.76 6.80
N PRO A 56 35.26 -3.71 7.21
CA PRO A 56 36.04 -4.91 7.45
C PRO A 56 35.41 -5.78 8.55
N GLU A 57 35.29 -7.09 8.34
CA GLU A 57 34.81 -8.05 9.35
C GLU A 57 35.61 -7.97 10.66
N GLU A 58 36.88 -7.56 10.58
CA GLU A 58 37.78 -7.37 11.73
C GLU A 58 37.38 -6.22 12.66
N SER A 59 36.42 -5.38 12.26
CA SER A 59 35.89 -4.28 13.07
C SER A 59 34.66 -4.63 13.91
N GLU A 60 34.14 -5.87 13.80
CA GLU A 60 32.99 -6.34 14.57
C GLU A 60 33.40 -7.31 15.69
N PRO A 61 33.70 -6.83 16.91
CA PRO A 61 33.72 -7.71 18.06
C PRO A 61 32.31 -8.29 18.26
N LYS A 62 32.21 -9.61 18.20
CA LYS A 62 30.99 -10.46 18.14
C LYS A 62 29.91 -10.19 19.21
N ASN A 63 30.14 -9.29 20.16
CA ASN A 63 29.27 -9.01 21.30
C ASN A 63 28.87 -7.54 21.46
N ARG A 64 29.23 -6.61 20.55
CA ARG A 64 28.81 -5.20 20.68
C ARG A 64 27.39 -4.99 20.19
N ARG A 65 26.64 -4.10 20.86
CA ARG A 65 25.34 -3.63 20.38
C ARG A 65 25.55 -2.46 19.45
N TRP A 66 24.79 -2.44 18.37
CA TRP A 66 24.71 -1.32 17.46
C TRP A 66 23.50 -0.49 17.86
N LEU A 67 23.73 0.76 18.27
CA LEU A 67 22.68 1.64 18.76
C LEU A 67 22.40 2.73 17.72
N ILE A 68 21.16 2.81 17.27
CA ILE A 68 20.67 3.93 16.48
C ILE A 68 20.17 5.00 17.44
N ASP A 69 20.69 6.20 17.34
CA ASP A 69 20.34 7.28 18.25
C ASP A 69 19.00 7.89 17.88
N GLY A 70 18.11 7.97 18.88
CA GLY A 70 16.80 8.58 18.78
C GLY A 70 15.75 7.77 18.02
N VAL A 71 14.56 8.39 17.95
CA VAL A 71 13.41 7.88 17.20
C VAL A 71 13.05 8.92 16.16
N SER A 72 13.61 8.78 14.97
CA SER A 72 13.40 9.67 13.83
C SER A 72 13.12 8.87 12.55
N GLY A 73 12.74 9.55 11.47
CA GLY A 73 12.66 8.93 10.14
C GLY A 73 13.99 8.30 9.69
N LEU A 74 15.11 8.95 9.97
CA LEU A 74 16.45 8.40 9.73
C LEU A 74 16.67 7.14 10.56
N SER A 75 16.29 7.14 11.84
CA SER A 75 16.39 5.96 12.70
C SER A 75 15.59 4.78 12.15
N ILE A 76 14.39 5.03 11.62
CA ILE A 76 13.55 4.01 10.95
C ILE A 76 14.26 3.45 9.72
N ALA A 77 14.80 4.30 8.85
CA ALA A 77 15.47 3.88 7.63
C ALA A 77 16.75 3.07 7.94
N LEU A 78 17.55 3.54 8.89
CA LEU A 78 18.73 2.85 9.39
C LEU A 78 18.36 1.48 9.97
N LEU A 79 17.31 1.39 10.79
CA LEU A 79 16.81 0.13 11.32
C LEU A 79 16.44 -0.84 10.21
N GLN A 80 15.70 -0.38 9.20
CA GLN A 80 15.27 -1.23 8.09
C GLN A 80 16.45 -1.73 7.25
N ALA A 81 17.46 -0.88 7.03
CA ALA A 81 18.64 -1.26 6.26
C ALA A 81 19.60 -2.20 7.03
N LEU A 82 19.72 -1.99 8.35
CA LEU A 82 20.71 -2.66 9.20
C LEU A 82 20.20 -3.92 9.90
N LYS A 83 18.90 -4.02 10.20
CA LYS A 83 18.32 -5.18 10.88
C LYS A 83 18.61 -6.52 10.17
N PRO A 84 18.64 -6.62 8.83
CA PRO A 84 19.04 -7.85 8.15
C PRO A 84 20.54 -8.17 8.27
N LEU A 85 21.37 -7.19 8.64
CA LEU A 85 22.83 -7.32 8.71
C LEU A 85 23.32 -7.60 10.14
N HIS A 86 22.67 -7.02 11.15
CA HIS A 86 23.10 -7.09 12.55
C HIS A 86 21.99 -7.61 13.46
N GLN A 87 22.28 -8.69 14.19
CA GLN A 87 21.33 -9.30 15.12
C GLN A 87 21.21 -8.53 16.45
N ASN A 88 22.24 -7.75 16.82
CA ASN A 88 22.34 -7.00 18.07
C ASN A 88 22.07 -5.50 17.88
N LEU A 89 21.06 -5.17 17.07
CA LEU A 89 20.64 -3.78 16.84
C LEU A 89 19.71 -3.31 17.97
N GLY A 90 19.91 -2.08 18.43
CA GLY A 90 19.12 -1.40 19.45
C GLY A 90 18.85 0.04 19.07
N VAL A 91 17.86 0.65 19.73
CA VAL A 91 17.50 2.07 19.53
C VAL A 91 17.74 2.81 20.83
N LEU A 92 18.69 3.74 20.85
CA LEU A 92 18.94 4.55 22.03
C LEU A 92 17.86 5.63 22.12
N SER A 93 17.01 5.57 23.14
CA SER A 93 16.03 6.62 23.40
C SER A 93 15.63 6.67 24.87
N ALA A 94 15.90 7.80 25.52
CA ALA A 94 15.46 8.04 26.89
C ALA A 94 13.96 8.38 26.98
N SER A 95 13.37 8.94 25.92
CA SER A 95 12.00 9.46 25.92
C SER A 95 10.96 8.49 25.36
N HIS A 96 11.36 7.48 24.59
CA HIS A 96 10.39 6.56 23.99
C HIS A 96 9.75 5.65 25.04
N ARG A 97 8.43 5.63 25.17
CA ARG A 97 7.76 4.90 26.29
C ARG A 97 7.85 3.39 26.16
N SER A 98 7.90 2.86 24.94
CA SER A 98 7.98 1.43 24.67
C SER A 98 9.40 0.88 24.89
N ASN A 99 9.49 -0.37 25.33
CA ASN A 99 10.75 -1.12 25.41
C ASN A 99 11.25 -1.61 24.03
N THR A 100 10.45 -1.41 22.98
CA THR A 100 10.83 -1.72 21.60
C THR A 100 10.36 -0.64 20.64
N PHE A 101 11.11 -0.43 19.56
CA PHE A 101 10.79 0.45 18.45
C PHE A 101 10.95 -0.33 17.14
N MET A 102 9.85 -0.49 16.38
CA MET A 102 9.77 -1.40 15.21
C MET A 102 10.27 -2.83 15.48
N GLY A 103 9.94 -3.36 16.66
CA GLY A 103 10.38 -4.69 17.11
C GLY A 103 11.86 -4.78 17.47
N THR A 104 12.57 -3.65 17.51
CA THR A 104 13.97 -3.54 17.92
C THR A 104 14.05 -3.06 19.37
N PRO A 105 14.87 -3.63 20.25
CA PRO A 105 14.97 -3.19 21.65
C PRO A 105 15.31 -1.70 21.78
N VAL A 106 14.58 -0.99 22.65
CA VAL A 106 14.91 0.38 23.05
C VAL A 106 15.84 0.32 24.25
N VAL A 107 16.99 0.97 24.11
CA VAL A 107 18.05 1.06 25.12
C VAL A 107 18.02 2.47 25.71
N ARG A 108 18.21 2.57 27.04
CA ARG A 108 18.17 3.86 27.75
C ARG A 108 19.55 4.49 27.94
N GLU A 109 20.59 3.67 27.99
CA GLU A 109 21.94 4.07 28.30
C GLU A 109 22.94 3.36 27.40
N ILE A 110 23.98 4.09 26.99
CA ILE A 110 25.10 3.56 26.21
C ILE A 110 26.02 2.80 27.15
N GLY A 111 26.26 1.52 26.86
CA GLY A 111 27.22 0.69 27.59
C GLY A 111 28.62 0.78 26.99
N ASP A 112 29.61 0.33 27.76
CA ASP A 112 30.99 0.23 27.30
C ASP A 112 31.10 -0.68 26.07
N GLY A 113 31.54 -0.09 24.96
CA GLY A 113 31.67 -0.79 23.69
C GLY A 113 30.42 -0.78 22.82
N ASP A 114 29.32 -0.14 23.19
CA ASP A 114 28.24 0.07 22.22
C ASP A 114 28.72 0.97 21.06
N ILE A 115 28.22 0.69 19.85
CA ILE A 115 28.55 1.45 18.65
C ILE A 115 27.34 2.31 18.26
N LEU A 116 27.49 3.63 18.31
CA LEU A 116 26.47 4.53 17.78
C LEU A 116 26.53 4.52 16.25
N VAL A 117 25.47 4.00 15.62
CA VAL A 117 25.32 3.94 14.15
C VAL A 117 25.45 5.33 13.54
N ASN A 118 24.86 6.34 14.16
CA ASN A 118 24.91 7.72 13.71
C ASN A 118 26.36 8.25 13.71
N ASP A 119 27.17 7.88 14.70
CA ASP A 119 28.58 8.28 14.78
C ASP A 119 29.41 7.64 13.66
N VAL A 120 29.11 6.38 13.32
CA VAL A 120 29.76 5.65 12.22
C VAL A 120 29.55 6.39 10.88
N PHE A 121 28.34 6.93 10.64
CA PHE A 121 28.07 7.72 9.44
C PHE A 121 28.60 9.15 9.45
N SER A 122 28.77 9.75 10.63
CA SER A 122 29.43 11.06 10.74
C SER A 122 30.94 11.00 10.43
N GLY A 123 31.51 9.80 10.30
CA GLY A 123 32.89 9.60 9.87
C GLY A 123 33.09 9.99 8.40
N GLU A 124 34.05 10.87 8.14
CA GLU A 124 34.40 11.38 6.80
C GLU A 124 34.57 10.28 5.73
N ARG A 125 35.11 9.11 6.11
CA ARG A 125 35.29 7.98 5.20
C ARG A 125 33.97 7.39 4.71
N LEU A 126 33.10 6.95 5.62
CA LEU A 126 31.82 6.33 5.27
C LEU A 126 30.88 7.33 4.61
N GLY A 127 30.95 8.58 5.06
CA GLY A 127 30.25 9.66 4.42
C GLY A 127 30.63 9.83 2.94
N ARG A 128 31.92 10.05 2.65
CA ARG A 128 32.42 10.15 1.26
C ARG A 128 32.04 8.92 0.42
N GLN A 129 32.06 7.74 1.03
CA GLN A 129 31.66 6.49 0.38
C GLN A 129 30.16 6.47 0.05
N TYR A 130 29.29 6.88 0.98
CA TYR A 130 27.86 7.02 0.74
C TYR A 130 27.58 7.99 -0.42
N VAL A 131 28.24 9.15 -0.44
CA VAL A 131 28.12 10.12 -1.54
C VAL A 131 28.54 9.50 -2.88
N SER A 132 29.67 8.79 -2.91
CA SER A 132 30.18 8.14 -4.13
C SER A 132 29.17 7.10 -4.66
N LEU A 133 28.67 6.23 -3.79
CA LEU A 133 27.66 5.23 -4.15
C LEU A 133 26.33 5.87 -4.55
N LEU A 134 25.92 6.96 -3.92
CA LEU A 134 24.71 7.70 -4.28
C LEU A 134 24.84 8.36 -5.67
N VAL A 135 26.01 8.89 -6.02
CA VAL A 135 26.30 9.41 -7.37
C VAL A 135 26.23 8.27 -8.40
N GLN A 136 26.82 7.11 -8.09
CA GLN A 136 26.74 5.94 -8.96
C GLN A 136 25.30 5.44 -9.13
N HIS A 137 24.54 5.39 -8.05
CA HIS A 137 23.11 5.05 -8.05
C HIS A 137 22.34 5.98 -8.98
N ARG A 138 22.51 7.30 -8.84
CA ARG A 138 21.83 8.31 -9.69
C ARG A 138 22.18 8.17 -11.17
N ARG A 139 23.43 7.89 -11.52
CA ARG A 139 23.83 7.62 -12.91
C ARG A 139 23.17 6.36 -13.46
N THR A 140 23.11 5.31 -12.65
CA THR A 140 22.46 4.04 -13.02
C THR A 140 20.95 4.25 -13.21
N LEU A 141 20.32 4.98 -12.29
CA LEU A 141 18.91 5.35 -12.35
C LEU A 141 18.59 6.15 -13.63
N GLN A 142 19.41 7.16 -13.95
CA GLN A 142 19.25 7.95 -15.17
C GLN A 142 19.30 7.06 -16.41
N SER A 143 20.35 6.25 -16.54
CA SER A 143 20.52 5.35 -17.69
C SER A 143 19.37 4.33 -17.81
N ALA A 144 18.94 3.73 -16.69
CA ALA A 144 17.82 2.80 -16.66
C ALA A 144 16.51 3.49 -17.08
N LEU A 145 16.22 4.69 -16.58
CA LEU A 145 15.02 5.43 -16.96
C LEU A 145 15.09 5.91 -18.41
N GLU A 146 16.25 6.34 -18.91
CA GLU A 146 16.43 6.73 -20.32
C GLU A 146 16.14 5.55 -21.25
N GLN A 147 16.69 4.38 -20.95
CA GLN A 147 16.48 3.14 -21.69
C GLN A 147 15.03 2.64 -21.61
N ALA A 148 14.46 2.56 -20.40
CA ALA A 148 13.06 2.18 -20.20
C ALA A 148 12.11 3.16 -20.92
N THR A 149 12.54 4.41 -20.85
CA THR A 149 12.05 5.66 -21.39
C THR A 149 11.83 5.79 -22.91
N GLY A 150 12.89 5.42 -23.63
CA GLY A 150 13.18 5.82 -25.02
C GLY A 150 12.53 4.92 -26.07
N HIS A 151 11.38 4.35 -25.74
CA HIS A 151 10.59 3.52 -26.64
C HIS A 151 9.74 4.40 -27.57
N ASP A 152 9.61 4.04 -28.85
CA ASP A 152 8.85 4.83 -29.84
C ASP A 152 7.33 4.85 -29.58
N GLY A 153 6.83 3.93 -28.74
CA GLY A 153 5.43 3.87 -28.30
C GLY A 153 5.17 4.49 -26.92
N SER A 154 3.90 4.59 -26.54
CA SER A 154 3.47 5.14 -25.25
C SER A 154 4.05 4.37 -24.07
N VAL A 155 4.74 5.09 -23.17
CA VAL A 155 5.29 4.54 -21.93
C VAL A 155 4.59 5.12 -20.72
N ILE A 156 4.19 4.24 -19.79
CA ILE A 156 3.60 4.61 -18.50
C ILE A 156 4.59 4.28 -17.39
N VAL A 157 4.97 5.27 -16.59
CA VAL A 157 5.86 5.09 -15.44
C VAL A 157 5.03 5.05 -14.16
N PHE A 158 4.88 3.86 -13.60
CA PHE A 158 4.24 3.64 -12.30
C PHE A 158 5.22 3.97 -11.19
N ALA A 159 5.02 5.08 -10.48
CA ALA A 159 5.93 5.52 -9.41
C ALA A 159 5.24 5.44 -8.04
N ALA A 160 5.71 4.55 -7.18
CA ALA A 160 5.11 4.31 -5.87
C ALA A 160 6.12 3.73 -4.87
N LYS A 161 5.85 3.92 -3.57
CA LYS A 161 6.63 3.25 -2.51
C LYS A 161 6.47 1.73 -2.61
N LYS A 162 5.23 1.29 -2.79
CA LYS A 162 4.85 -0.10 -3.07
C LYS A 162 3.85 -0.10 -4.21
N VAL A 163 4.17 -0.78 -5.30
CA VAL A 163 3.20 -1.05 -6.37
C VAL A 163 2.30 -2.17 -5.88
N TYR A 164 1.03 -1.85 -5.61
CA TYR A 164 0.05 -2.82 -5.14
C TYR A 164 -0.62 -3.57 -6.29
N PHE A 165 -1.42 -4.57 -5.95
CA PHE A 165 -2.04 -5.47 -6.90
C PHE A 165 -2.86 -4.78 -8.00
N ASN A 166 -3.45 -3.60 -7.75
CA ASN A 166 -4.16 -2.88 -8.81
C ASN A 166 -3.21 -2.47 -9.94
N GLN A 167 -2.08 -1.87 -9.61
CA GLN A 167 -1.09 -1.45 -10.62
C GLN A 167 -0.46 -2.62 -11.37
N LEU A 168 -0.34 -3.80 -10.73
CA LEU A 168 0.07 -5.04 -11.43
C LEU A 168 -0.94 -5.44 -12.50
N ARG A 169 -2.24 -5.36 -12.19
CA ARG A 169 -3.35 -5.65 -13.11
C ARG A 169 -3.36 -4.65 -14.28
N LEU A 170 -3.30 -3.36 -13.96
CA LEU A 170 -3.24 -2.28 -14.94
C LEU A 170 -2.07 -2.48 -15.89
N SER A 171 -0.87 -2.73 -15.36
CA SER A 171 0.32 -2.96 -16.14
C SER A 171 0.14 -4.11 -17.13
N LYS A 172 -0.37 -5.25 -16.66
CA LYS A 172 -0.60 -6.42 -17.53
C LYS A 172 -1.51 -6.09 -18.71
N VAL A 173 -2.64 -5.43 -18.47
CA VAL A 173 -3.61 -5.13 -19.53
C VAL A 173 -3.13 -4.02 -20.46
N LEU A 174 -2.45 -3.00 -19.94
CA LEU A 174 -1.82 -1.95 -20.75
C LEU A 174 -0.80 -2.53 -21.74
N ARG A 175 0.01 -3.49 -21.29
CA ARG A 175 0.99 -4.19 -22.15
C ARG A 175 0.32 -4.99 -23.25
N ASP A 176 -0.79 -5.65 -22.95
CA ASP A 176 -1.60 -6.34 -23.98
C ASP A 176 -2.16 -5.36 -25.04
N CYS A 177 -2.29 -4.08 -24.69
CA CYS A 177 -2.69 -2.99 -25.58
C CYS A 177 -1.51 -2.26 -26.24
N GLY A 178 -0.28 -2.77 -26.10
CA GLY A 178 0.91 -2.21 -26.75
C GLY A 178 1.57 -1.05 -26.01
N TYR A 179 1.16 -0.74 -24.78
CA TYR A 179 1.88 0.20 -23.93
C TYR A 179 3.11 -0.47 -23.33
N LYS A 180 4.19 0.29 -23.22
CA LYS A 180 5.31 -0.08 -22.35
C LYS A 180 5.02 0.38 -20.93
N THR A 181 5.35 -0.44 -19.95
CA THR A 181 5.09 -0.17 -18.53
C THR A 181 6.36 -0.31 -17.72
N VAL A 182 6.62 0.69 -16.88
CA VAL A 182 7.83 0.76 -16.05
C VAL A 182 7.40 0.94 -14.60
N ALA A 183 7.82 0.05 -13.71
CA ALA A 183 7.65 0.24 -12.27
C ALA A 183 8.88 0.93 -11.70
N LEU A 184 8.69 2.11 -11.10
CA LEU A 184 9.70 2.83 -10.33
C LEU A 184 9.32 2.76 -8.84
N VAL A 185 10.10 1.99 -8.08
CA VAL A 185 9.78 1.65 -6.68
C VAL A 185 10.73 2.29 -5.69
N PHE A 186 10.15 2.76 -4.57
CA PHE A 186 10.93 3.30 -3.45
C PHE A 186 11.24 2.27 -2.36
N ASP A 187 10.61 1.08 -2.40
CA ASP A 187 10.91 -0.05 -1.52
C ASP A 187 11.55 -1.20 -2.30
N GLN A 188 12.82 -1.47 -2.04
CA GLN A 188 13.59 -2.51 -2.72
C GLN A 188 12.98 -3.91 -2.53
N ASN A 189 12.31 -4.15 -1.39
CA ASN A 189 11.71 -5.45 -1.11
C ASN A 189 10.58 -5.77 -2.09
N MET A 190 10.00 -4.75 -2.72
CA MET A 190 8.90 -4.90 -3.66
C MET A 190 9.35 -5.32 -5.06
N VAL A 191 10.64 -5.16 -5.42
CA VAL A 191 11.16 -5.46 -6.77
C VAL A 191 10.86 -6.92 -7.16
N LYS A 192 11.11 -7.87 -6.25
CA LYS A 192 10.87 -9.30 -6.51
C LYS A 192 9.39 -9.61 -6.74
N HIS A 193 8.49 -8.95 -6.00
CA HIS A 193 7.05 -9.17 -6.10
C HIS A 193 6.43 -8.62 -7.39
N GLN A 194 7.14 -7.73 -8.08
CA GLN A 194 6.68 -7.09 -9.31
C GLN A 194 7.24 -7.74 -10.57
N ALA A 195 8.22 -8.64 -10.43
CA ALA A 195 8.85 -9.33 -11.54
C ALA A 195 7.80 -10.02 -12.43
N GLY A 196 7.86 -9.76 -13.74
CA GLY A 196 6.92 -10.31 -14.73
C GLY A 196 5.67 -9.46 -14.99
N PHE A 197 5.35 -8.47 -14.14
CA PHE A 197 4.19 -7.60 -14.34
C PHE A 197 4.48 -6.35 -15.15
N PHE A 198 5.73 -5.88 -15.15
CA PHE A 198 6.20 -4.71 -15.88
C PHE A 198 7.25 -5.11 -16.91
N ASP A 199 7.46 -4.28 -17.92
CA ASP A 199 8.55 -4.46 -18.89
C ASP A 199 9.90 -4.13 -18.23
N ASP A 200 9.93 -3.08 -17.40
CA ASP A 200 11.09 -2.67 -16.62
C ASP A 200 10.71 -2.41 -15.16
N ILE A 201 11.60 -2.75 -14.23
CA ILE A 201 11.46 -2.46 -12.79
C ILE A 201 12.73 -1.77 -12.31
N ILE A 202 12.57 -0.57 -11.78
CA ILE A 202 13.66 0.32 -11.37
C ILE A 202 13.48 0.66 -9.89
N TYR A 203 14.47 0.31 -9.08
CA TYR A 203 14.52 0.74 -7.68
C TYR A 203 15.28 2.07 -7.54
N THR A 204 14.78 2.96 -6.69
CA THR A 204 15.51 4.16 -6.25
C THR A 204 14.96 4.70 -4.93
N ASP A 205 15.73 5.56 -4.25
CA ASP A 205 15.16 6.45 -3.23
C ASP A 205 14.37 7.60 -3.86
N PHE A 206 13.51 8.23 -3.05
CA PHE A 206 12.60 9.27 -3.52
C PHE A 206 13.31 10.55 -3.96
N ILE A 207 14.37 10.98 -3.27
CA ILE A 207 15.05 12.24 -3.60
C ILE A 207 15.83 12.13 -4.91
N SER A 208 16.50 11.00 -5.15
CA SER A 208 17.17 10.72 -6.42
C SER A 208 16.17 10.64 -7.57
N PHE A 209 14.96 10.11 -7.34
CA PHE A 209 13.88 10.16 -8.32
C PHE A 209 13.44 11.58 -8.62
N LEU A 210 13.18 12.41 -7.60
CA LEU A 210 12.78 13.81 -7.81
C LEU A 210 13.85 14.63 -8.54
N MET A 211 15.12 14.43 -8.20
CA MET A 211 16.24 15.08 -8.89
C MET A 211 16.30 14.69 -10.36
N LEU A 212 16.15 13.39 -10.65
CA LEU A 212 16.10 12.92 -12.03
C LEU A 212 14.90 13.54 -12.75
N LEU A 213 13.69 13.42 -12.19
CA LEU A 213 12.46 13.94 -12.76
C LEU A 213 12.56 15.45 -13.05
N ASN A 214 13.12 16.25 -12.13
CA ASN A 214 13.30 17.70 -12.29
C ASN A 214 14.26 18.06 -13.44
N SER A 215 15.14 17.13 -13.83
CA SER A 215 16.10 17.29 -14.93
C SER A 215 15.70 16.65 -16.26
N VAL A 216 14.60 15.87 -16.27
CA VAL A 216 14.12 15.23 -17.50
C VAL A 216 13.63 16.30 -18.48
N ASP A 217 14.07 16.22 -19.73
CA ASP A 217 13.64 17.10 -20.83
C ASP A 217 12.85 16.33 -21.91
N ARG A 218 11.91 15.50 -21.46
CA ARG A 218 10.98 14.78 -22.34
C ARG A 218 9.65 14.57 -21.64
N LYS A 219 8.59 14.47 -22.44
CA LYS A 219 7.26 14.17 -21.92
C LYS A 219 7.27 12.79 -21.25
N LEU A 220 6.86 12.75 -19.99
CA LEU A 220 6.60 11.53 -19.24
C LEU A 220 5.17 11.54 -18.72
N LEU A 221 4.52 10.38 -18.74
CA LEU A 221 3.27 10.15 -18.02
C LEU A 221 3.58 9.30 -16.78
N LEU A 222 3.45 9.92 -15.62
CA LEU A 222 3.58 9.27 -14.33
C LEU A 222 2.20 8.77 -13.87
N HIS A 223 2.13 7.51 -13.48
CA HIS A 223 1.01 6.96 -12.73
C HIS A 223 1.48 6.74 -11.29
N THR A 224 1.05 7.61 -10.39
CA THR A 224 1.46 7.59 -8.98
C THR A 224 0.32 7.14 -8.08
N GLN A 225 0.66 6.68 -6.88
CA GLN A 225 -0.33 6.20 -5.93
C GLN A 225 -0.42 7.10 -4.69
N GLY A 226 -1.64 7.45 -4.30
CA GLY A 226 -1.98 8.01 -3.00
C GLY A 226 -2.61 6.94 -2.10
N TRP A 227 -2.16 6.87 -0.85
CA TRP A 227 -2.67 5.99 0.20
C TRP A 227 -2.89 6.82 1.47
N LEU A 228 -3.78 6.39 2.37
CA LEU A 228 -3.89 6.88 3.74
C LEU A 228 -2.51 7.24 4.36
N PHE A 229 -2.42 8.44 4.90
CA PHE A 229 -1.20 8.99 5.50
C PHE A 229 0.03 9.15 4.57
N ARG A 230 -0.12 9.03 3.25
CA ARG A 230 0.98 9.11 2.27
C ARG A 230 0.65 9.93 1.01
N TYR A 231 -0.36 10.78 1.04
CA TYR A 231 -0.69 11.73 -0.04
C TYR A 231 0.38 12.80 -0.25
N HIS A 232 1.23 13.07 0.74
CA HIS A 232 2.36 13.98 0.55
C HIS A 232 3.34 13.51 -0.55
N ILE A 233 3.46 12.21 -0.81
CA ILE A 233 4.37 11.68 -1.86
C ILE A 233 3.96 12.22 -3.24
N PRO A 234 2.73 12.01 -3.74
CA PRO A 234 2.35 12.54 -5.04
C PRO A 234 2.33 14.08 -5.08
N VAL A 235 2.06 14.78 -3.97
CA VAL A 235 2.17 16.25 -3.90
C VAL A 235 3.63 16.73 -4.00
N LEU A 236 4.57 16.03 -3.36
CA LEU A 236 6.00 16.28 -3.51
C LEU A 236 6.46 16.03 -4.96
N ILE A 237 5.93 15.00 -5.63
CA ILE A 237 6.21 14.80 -7.06
C ILE A 237 5.73 16.01 -7.86
N ASP A 238 4.49 16.45 -7.68
CA ASP A 238 3.95 17.60 -8.43
C ASP A 238 4.67 18.93 -8.09
N THR A 239 5.20 19.05 -6.88
CA THR A 239 6.06 20.18 -6.47
C THR A 239 7.27 20.35 -7.38
N TYR A 240 7.91 19.26 -7.81
CA TYR A 240 9.20 19.27 -8.52
C TYR A 240 9.14 18.76 -9.96
N LYS A 241 8.02 18.14 -10.37
CA LYS A 241 7.81 17.60 -11.72
C LYS A 241 7.80 18.73 -12.77
N PRO A 242 8.60 18.65 -13.85
CA PRO A 242 8.53 19.63 -14.94
C PRO A 242 7.15 19.68 -15.59
N LYS A 243 6.75 20.86 -16.10
CA LYS A 243 5.41 21.08 -16.69
C LYS A 243 5.07 20.19 -17.89
N HIS A 244 6.08 19.69 -18.60
CA HIS A 244 5.90 18.78 -19.73
C HIS A 244 5.70 17.32 -19.31
N CYS A 245 5.96 17.01 -18.04
CA CYS A 245 5.62 15.73 -17.42
C CYS A 245 4.23 15.83 -16.79
N ARG A 246 3.40 14.81 -17.01
CA ARG A 246 2.06 14.71 -16.44
C ARG A 246 2.01 13.64 -15.37
N GLN A 247 1.14 13.85 -14.39
CA GLN A 247 0.95 12.91 -13.29
C GLN A 247 -0.53 12.62 -13.10
N ILE A 248 -0.84 11.33 -13.19
CA ILE A 248 -2.12 10.78 -12.77
C ILE A 248 -1.94 10.16 -11.40
N ILE A 249 -2.85 10.49 -10.48
CA ILE A 249 -2.78 10.06 -9.09
C ILE A 249 -3.94 9.11 -8.82
N GLU A 250 -3.62 7.87 -8.51
CA GLU A 250 -4.56 6.85 -8.06
C GLU A 250 -4.80 6.98 -6.56
N ILE A 251 -6.02 7.37 -6.18
CA ILE A 251 -6.50 7.40 -4.80
C ILE A 251 -7.03 6.00 -4.46
N MET A 252 -6.23 5.26 -3.68
CA MET A 252 -6.62 3.93 -3.20
C MET A 252 -7.65 4.02 -2.08
N ASP A 253 -7.45 4.94 -1.14
CA ASP A 253 -8.25 5.11 0.07
C ASP A 253 -8.29 6.57 0.51
N SER A 254 -9.43 7.27 0.37
CA SER A 254 -9.54 8.65 0.84
C SER A 254 -9.37 8.77 2.36
N GLN A 255 -8.47 9.66 2.77
CA GLN A 255 -8.21 10.03 4.15
C GLN A 255 -9.47 10.58 4.83
N SER A 256 -10.20 11.44 4.13
CA SER A 256 -11.45 12.02 4.63
C SER A 256 -12.58 11.00 4.77
N PHE A 257 -12.54 9.91 4.01
CA PHE A 257 -13.55 8.85 4.06
C PHE A 257 -13.25 7.87 5.18
N TYR A 258 -11.97 7.49 5.33
CA TYR A 258 -11.55 6.54 6.35
C TYR A 258 -11.61 7.14 7.75
N LEU A 259 -11.10 8.37 7.92
CA LEU A 259 -11.03 9.10 9.19
C LEU A 259 -11.62 10.50 9.02
N PRO A 260 -12.96 10.66 9.02
CA PRO A 260 -13.55 11.99 8.98
C PRO A 260 -13.21 12.77 10.27
N GLU A 261 -13.12 14.10 10.18
CA GLU A 261 -12.74 14.97 11.33
C GLU A 261 -13.59 14.74 12.59
N ALA A 262 -14.90 14.47 12.39
CA ALA A 262 -15.83 14.15 13.47
C ALA A 262 -15.50 12.84 14.20
N THR A 263 -14.77 11.93 13.57
CA THR A 263 -14.22 10.72 14.19
C THR A 263 -12.91 11.03 14.89
N VAL A 264 -11.97 11.71 14.23
CA VAL A 264 -10.61 11.97 14.74
C VAL A 264 -10.64 12.66 16.11
N SER A 265 -11.55 13.62 16.29
CA SER A 265 -11.76 14.31 17.58
C SER A 265 -12.17 13.40 18.74
N LYS A 266 -12.69 12.19 18.48
CA LYS A 266 -13.17 11.24 19.49
C LYS A 266 -12.14 10.18 19.89
N ILE A 267 -11.14 9.93 19.05
CA ILE A 267 -10.19 8.82 19.21
C ILE A 267 -8.70 9.22 19.09
N PRO A 268 -8.26 10.39 19.60
CA PRO A 268 -6.88 10.83 19.40
C PRO A 268 -5.86 9.86 19.99
N ASP A 269 -6.11 9.30 21.18
CA ASP A 269 -5.20 8.37 21.84
C ASP A 269 -5.08 7.04 21.08
N THR A 270 -6.20 6.54 20.55
CA THR A 270 -6.23 5.33 19.71
C THR A 270 -5.44 5.54 18.42
N MET A 271 -5.58 6.72 17.80
CA MET A 271 -4.79 7.07 16.61
C MET A 271 -3.30 7.16 16.95
N LYS A 272 -2.93 7.77 18.08
CA LYS A 272 -1.54 7.89 18.52
C LYS A 272 -0.91 6.54 18.81
N MET A 273 -1.68 5.64 19.40
CA MET A 273 -1.27 4.26 19.61
C MET A 273 -1.02 3.53 18.28
N ALA A 274 -1.83 3.76 17.25
CA ALA A 274 -1.68 3.12 15.96
C ALA A 274 -0.54 3.69 15.11
N TRP A 275 -0.42 5.03 15.07
CA TRP A 275 0.39 5.73 14.07
C TRP A 275 1.41 6.73 14.66
N GLY A 276 1.50 6.84 15.99
CA GLY A 276 2.46 7.69 16.70
C GLY A 276 1.91 9.06 17.09
N GLU A 277 2.68 9.80 17.89
CA GLU A 277 2.23 11.05 18.53
C GLU A 277 1.80 12.14 17.55
N ASN A 278 2.48 12.26 16.40
CA ASN A 278 2.25 13.30 15.40
C ASN A 278 1.11 12.95 14.41
N VAL A 279 0.32 11.92 14.72
CA VAL A 279 -0.71 11.42 13.78
C VAL A 279 -1.78 12.46 13.48
N ILE A 280 -2.10 13.35 14.41
CA ILE A 280 -3.16 14.34 14.23
C ILE A 280 -2.69 15.42 13.25
N GLU A 281 -1.47 15.94 13.44
CA GLU A 281 -0.83 16.88 12.54
C GLU A 281 -0.63 16.25 11.16
N ASN A 282 -0.15 15.00 11.11
CA ASN A 282 -0.04 14.28 9.86
C ASN A 282 -1.42 14.11 9.21
N HIS A 283 -2.46 13.71 9.94
CA HIS A 283 -3.81 13.59 9.38
C HIS A 283 -4.28 14.88 8.70
N GLN A 284 -4.08 16.03 9.33
CA GLN A 284 -4.42 17.34 8.76
C GLN A 284 -3.64 17.65 7.48
N LEU A 285 -2.32 17.41 7.48
CA LEU A 285 -1.50 17.53 6.27
C LEU A 285 -2.04 16.64 5.14
N GLN A 286 -2.46 15.42 5.46
CA GLN A 286 -2.90 14.44 4.45
C GLN A 286 -4.29 14.77 3.90
N LEU A 287 -5.17 15.39 4.70
CA LEU A 287 -6.41 16.00 4.20
C LEU A 287 -6.13 17.17 3.26
N ALA A 288 -5.16 18.03 3.58
CA ALA A 288 -4.75 19.12 2.71
C ALA A 288 -4.16 18.60 1.39
N CYS A 289 -3.32 17.56 1.45
CA CYS A 289 -2.78 16.89 0.27
C CYS A 289 -3.88 16.22 -0.56
N GLU A 290 -4.84 15.53 0.05
CA GLU A 290 -5.98 14.93 -0.64
C GLU A 290 -6.80 16.00 -1.38
N HIS A 291 -7.10 17.11 -0.70
CA HIS A 291 -7.80 18.23 -1.31
C HIS A 291 -7.02 18.78 -2.51
N TYR A 292 -5.70 18.99 -2.36
CA TYR A 292 -4.83 19.43 -3.45
C TYR A 292 -4.91 18.48 -4.65
N ILE A 293 -4.73 17.18 -4.42
CA ILE A 293 -4.74 16.15 -5.47
C ILE A 293 -6.04 16.20 -6.26
N VAL A 294 -7.18 16.23 -5.57
CA VAL A 294 -8.51 16.22 -6.19
C VAL A 294 -8.74 17.44 -7.10
N HIS A 295 -8.18 18.60 -6.76
CA HIS A 295 -8.46 19.86 -7.45
C HIS A 295 -7.38 20.28 -8.46
N HIS A 296 -6.12 19.91 -8.23
CA HIS A 296 -4.97 20.48 -8.94
C HIS A 296 -4.21 19.47 -9.81
N ALA A 297 -4.26 18.17 -9.48
CA ALA A 297 -3.55 17.14 -10.25
C ALA A 297 -3.92 17.15 -11.75
N ASP A 298 -3.01 16.66 -12.60
CA ASP A 298 -3.28 16.54 -14.03
C ASP A 298 -4.43 15.56 -14.29
N GLY A 299 -4.49 14.47 -13.50
CA GLY A 299 -5.63 13.55 -13.45
C GLY A 299 -5.69 12.74 -12.15
N VAL A 300 -6.89 12.30 -11.78
CA VAL A 300 -7.14 11.50 -10.57
C VAL A 300 -7.95 10.25 -10.93
N ILE A 301 -7.49 9.10 -10.46
CA ILE A 301 -8.21 7.83 -10.54
C ILE A 301 -8.72 7.46 -9.15
N PHE A 302 -9.98 7.08 -9.05
CA PHE A 302 -10.59 6.58 -7.81
C PHE A 302 -10.85 5.07 -7.90
N ASN A 303 -10.51 4.34 -6.85
CA ASN A 303 -10.77 2.89 -6.72
C ASN A 303 -12.20 2.61 -6.17
N GLY A 304 -13.20 3.29 -6.74
CA GLY A 304 -14.58 3.23 -6.27
C GLY A 304 -15.60 3.38 -7.38
N ASP A 305 -16.85 3.64 -7.00
CA ASP A 305 -17.93 3.93 -7.96
C ASP A 305 -17.80 5.34 -8.59
N ASP A 306 -18.63 5.62 -9.59
CA ASP A 306 -18.64 6.93 -10.27
C ASP A 306 -19.05 8.10 -9.34
N GLU A 307 -19.68 7.79 -8.20
CA GLU A 307 -20.09 8.75 -7.18
C GLU A 307 -19.01 9.02 -6.13
N TYR A 308 -17.89 8.27 -6.13
CA TYR A 308 -16.80 8.39 -5.17
C TYR A 308 -16.27 9.82 -5.07
N ARG A 309 -16.15 10.53 -6.19
CA ARG A 309 -15.67 11.91 -6.22
C ARG A 309 -16.64 12.92 -5.62
N ARG A 310 -17.93 12.61 -5.54
CA ARG A 310 -18.98 13.59 -5.21
C ARG A 310 -18.80 14.25 -3.83
N PRO A 311 -18.40 13.53 -2.76
CA PRO A 311 -18.14 14.15 -1.47
C PRO A 311 -16.82 14.96 -1.44
N LEU A 312 -15.89 14.71 -2.38
CA LEU A 312 -14.57 15.35 -2.43
C LEU A 312 -14.57 16.65 -3.25
N VAL A 313 -15.53 16.79 -4.17
CA VAL A 313 -15.60 17.91 -5.12
C VAL A 313 -16.85 18.74 -4.87
N LYS A 314 -16.69 20.06 -4.78
CA LYS A 314 -17.85 20.96 -4.69
C LYS A 314 -18.71 20.86 -5.96
N ARG A 315 -20.02 20.92 -5.80
CA ARG A 315 -21.01 20.73 -6.89
C ARG A 315 -20.83 21.69 -8.08
N ASP A 316 -20.21 22.83 -7.85
CA ASP A 316 -19.97 23.94 -8.78
C ASP A 316 -18.64 23.85 -9.55
N SER A 317 -17.91 22.73 -9.45
CA SER A 317 -16.63 22.53 -10.15
C SER A 317 -16.72 21.51 -11.32
N PRO A 318 -17.55 21.76 -12.36
CA PRO A 318 -17.78 20.79 -13.44
C PRO A 318 -16.52 20.53 -14.28
N HIS A 319 -15.60 21.49 -14.35
CA HIS A 319 -14.32 21.34 -15.06
C HIS A 319 -13.43 20.23 -14.48
N LEU A 320 -13.60 19.90 -13.19
CA LEU A 320 -12.86 18.80 -12.55
C LEU A 320 -13.37 17.42 -12.97
N ARG A 321 -14.59 17.30 -13.49
CA ARG A 321 -15.15 15.99 -13.89
C ARG A 321 -14.31 15.33 -14.97
N ASN A 322 -13.77 16.11 -15.89
CA ASN A 322 -12.92 15.59 -16.97
C ASN A 322 -11.52 15.20 -16.46
N LYS A 323 -11.15 15.59 -15.24
CA LYS A 323 -9.88 15.19 -14.61
C LYS A 323 -10.02 13.95 -13.73
N HIS A 324 -11.22 13.38 -13.59
CA HIS A 324 -11.50 12.32 -12.62
C HIS A 324 -12.04 11.08 -13.32
N LEU A 325 -11.47 9.92 -13.02
CA LEU A 325 -11.91 8.64 -13.53
C LEU A 325 -12.16 7.66 -12.37
N ALA A 326 -13.35 7.06 -12.31
CA ALA A 326 -13.57 5.88 -11.48
C ALA A 326 -13.12 4.64 -12.26
N PHE A 327 -12.05 4.01 -11.81
CA PHE A 327 -11.46 2.84 -12.45
C PHE A 327 -10.95 1.87 -11.38
N PRO A 328 -11.85 1.07 -10.77
CA PRO A 328 -11.45 0.15 -9.73
C PRO A 328 -10.63 -1.00 -10.31
N ALA A 329 -10.11 -1.86 -9.45
CA ALA A 329 -9.25 -2.99 -9.82
C ALA A 329 -9.97 -4.14 -10.54
N LEU A 330 -10.52 -3.85 -11.73
CA LEU A 330 -11.36 -4.75 -12.53
C LEU A 330 -10.71 -6.13 -12.77
N PRO A 331 -11.53 -7.18 -13.05
CA PRO A 331 -11.03 -8.52 -13.34
C PRO A 331 -10.08 -8.55 -14.55
N VAL A 332 -9.05 -9.39 -14.51
CA VAL A 332 -8.09 -9.59 -15.60
C VAL A 332 -8.28 -11.00 -16.14
N LYS A 333 -8.55 -11.13 -17.44
CA LYS A 333 -8.89 -12.42 -18.07
C LYS A 333 -7.85 -13.52 -17.86
N ASP A 334 -6.58 -13.13 -17.76
CA ASP A 334 -5.47 -14.08 -17.58
C ASP A 334 -5.46 -14.69 -16.18
N PHE A 335 -6.20 -14.11 -15.23
CA PHE A 335 -6.34 -14.62 -13.86
C PHE A 335 -7.66 -15.38 -13.68
N PHE A 336 -8.42 -15.61 -14.76
CA PHE A 336 -9.71 -16.30 -14.69
C PHE A 336 -9.51 -17.79 -14.44
N HIS A 337 -10.08 -18.24 -13.34
CA HIS A 337 -10.24 -19.63 -12.99
C HIS A 337 -11.69 -19.87 -12.60
N ALA A 338 -12.28 -20.99 -12.97
CA ALA A 338 -13.63 -21.31 -12.56
C ALA A 338 -13.74 -22.80 -12.31
N SER A 339 -14.51 -23.15 -11.29
CA SER A 339 -14.90 -24.52 -11.02
C SER A 339 -16.41 -24.59 -10.87
N ASN A 340 -17.00 -25.56 -11.55
CA ASN A 340 -18.42 -25.89 -11.41
C ASN A 340 -18.69 -26.79 -10.19
N ILE A 341 -17.67 -27.07 -9.36
CA ILE A 341 -17.83 -27.84 -8.13
C ILE A 341 -18.76 -27.07 -7.19
N VAL A 342 -19.77 -27.76 -6.68
CA VAL A 342 -20.61 -27.33 -5.56
C VAL A 342 -20.38 -28.34 -4.45
N ASN A 343 -19.89 -27.88 -3.30
CA ASN A 343 -19.59 -28.78 -2.20
C ASN A 343 -20.88 -29.20 -1.50
N GLN A 344 -20.86 -30.42 -0.94
CA GLN A 344 -21.95 -30.94 -0.12
C GLN A 344 -22.11 -30.10 1.15
N GLU A 345 -21.00 -29.82 1.84
CA GLU A 345 -20.92 -28.81 2.91
C GLU A 345 -20.42 -27.51 2.29
N LYS A 346 -21.18 -26.43 2.39
CA LYS A 346 -20.81 -25.14 1.76
C LYS A 346 -19.52 -24.60 2.36
N ARG A 347 -18.55 -24.31 1.49
CA ARG A 347 -17.23 -23.80 1.85
C ARG A 347 -17.08 -22.33 1.52
N LEU A 348 -16.75 -21.54 2.52
CA LEU A 348 -16.47 -20.11 2.43
C LEU A 348 -14.97 -19.88 2.34
N VAL A 349 -14.57 -18.85 1.60
CA VAL A 349 -13.18 -18.41 1.55
C VAL A 349 -13.07 -16.90 1.75
N PHE A 350 -12.14 -16.46 2.59
CA PHE A 350 -11.73 -15.07 2.67
C PHE A 350 -10.31 -14.91 2.11
N VAL A 351 -10.13 -13.99 1.16
CA VAL A 351 -8.80 -13.66 0.60
C VAL A 351 -8.46 -12.21 0.83
N GLY A 352 -7.49 -11.92 1.69
CA GLY A 352 -7.05 -10.54 1.93
C GLY A 352 -6.23 -10.37 3.19
N GLY A 353 -5.71 -9.16 3.40
CA GLY A 353 -4.91 -8.85 4.58
C GLY A 353 -5.75 -8.83 5.85
N VAL A 354 -5.37 -9.66 6.82
CA VAL A 354 -5.88 -9.65 8.20
C VAL A 354 -4.80 -9.00 9.08
N PRO A 355 -5.01 -7.78 9.62
CA PRO A 355 -4.04 -7.19 10.52
C PRO A 355 -3.89 -8.04 11.79
N PRO A 356 -2.66 -8.37 12.25
CA PRO A 356 -2.44 -8.96 13.57
C PRO A 356 -3.05 -8.12 14.70
N PHE A 357 -3.38 -8.79 15.78
CA PHE A 357 -3.71 -8.17 17.06
C PHE A 357 -2.42 -7.70 17.73
N SER A 358 -2.21 -6.39 17.74
CA SER A 358 -1.05 -5.78 18.38
C SER A 358 -1.44 -4.45 19.00
N ALA A 359 -0.63 -3.95 19.94
CA ALA A 359 -0.90 -2.68 20.61
C ALA A 359 -1.09 -1.53 19.61
N ASN A 360 -0.29 -1.48 18.53
CA ASN A 360 -0.42 -0.47 17.47
C ASN A 360 -1.47 -0.80 16.40
N ARG A 361 -2.33 -1.79 16.62
CA ARG A 361 -3.45 -2.16 15.74
C ARG A 361 -4.73 -2.34 16.55
N PRO A 362 -5.21 -1.27 17.21
CA PRO A 362 -6.40 -1.32 18.05
C PRO A 362 -7.64 -1.70 17.23
N HIS A 363 -8.57 -2.41 17.86
CA HIS A 363 -9.79 -2.90 17.23
C HIS A 363 -10.67 -1.76 16.69
N GLU A 364 -10.68 -0.63 17.39
CA GLU A 364 -11.37 0.59 17.04
C GLU A 364 -11.04 1.11 15.61
N LEU A 365 -9.82 0.84 15.12
CA LEU A 365 -9.32 1.32 13.83
C LEU A 365 -9.13 0.23 12.79
N PHE A 366 -9.00 -1.03 13.20
CA PHE A 366 -8.67 -2.17 12.33
C PHE A 366 -9.63 -3.36 12.48
N GLY A 367 -10.66 -3.22 13.33
CA GLY A 367 -11.53 -4.30 13.76
C GLY A 367 -12.36 -4.93 12.66
N ASP A 368 -12.71 -4.14 11.64
CA ASP A 368 -13.37 -4.61 10.43
C ASP A 368 -12.52 -5.68 9.74
N SER A 369 -11.21 -5.47 9.62
CA SER A 369 -10.29 -6.35 8.91
C SER A 369 -9.61 -7.42 9.78
N GLN A 370 -9.77 -7.36 11.11
CA GLN A 370 -9.17 -8.31 12.06
C GLN A 370 -9.89 -9.66 12.12
N LEU A 371 -11.17 -9.74 11.76
CA LEU A 371 -12.00 -10.94 11.55
C LEU A 371 -12.16 -11.97 12.69
N LEU A 372 -11.36 -11.98 13.76
CA LEU A 372 -11.39 -13.06 14.76
C LEU A 372 -12.78 -13.30 15.36
N GLY A 373 -13.48 -12.21 15.73
CA GLY A 373 -14.84 -12.28 16.26
C GLY A 373 -15.84 -12.86 15.26
N LEU A 374 -15.74 -12.48 13.98
CA LEU A 374 -16.57 -13.04 12.91
C LEU A 374 -16.27 -14.52 12.70
N VAL A 375 -14.99 -14.90 12.63
CA VAL A 375 -14.55 -16.28 12.43
C VAL A 375 -15.10 -17.19 13.52
N MET A 376 -14.99 -16.78 14.79
CA MET A 376 -15.56 -17.52 15.91
C MET A 376 -17.08 -17.70 15.78
N LYS A 377 -17.81 -16.65 15.39
CA LYS A 377 -19.27 -16.73 15.20
C LYS A 377 -19.65 -17.71 14.10
N LEU A 378 -18.95 -17.68 12.95
CA LEU A 378 -19.24 -18.55 11.81
C LEU A 378 -18.91 -20.02 12.11
N ILE A 379 -17.74 -20.30 12.69
CA ILE A 379 -17.31 -21.66 13.03
C ILE A 379 -18.24 -22.29 14.07
N ALA A 380 -18.66 -21.53 15.09
CA ALA A 380 -19.56 -22.00 16.13
C ALA A 380 -20.93 -22.44 15.58
N ARG A 381 -21.31 -21.93 14.40
CA ARG A 381 -22.54 -22.29 13.68
C ARG A 381 -22.31 -23.36 12.60
N GLY A 382 -21.10 -23.92 12.50
CA GLY A 382 -20.77 -25.02 11.60
C GLY A 382 -20.33 -24.60 10.20
N CYS A 383 -20.11 -23.31 9.91
CA CYS A 383 -19.58 -22.88 8.62
C CYS A 383 -18.17 -23.44 8.39
N TYR A 384 -17.89 -23.90 7.17
CA TYR A 384 -16.53 -24.18 6.72
C TYR A 384 -15.91 -22.91 6.16
N LEU A 385 -14.83 -22.43 6.77
CA LEU A 385 -14.18 -21.19 6.39
C LEU A 385 -12.67 -21.36 6.29
N ASP A 386 -12.11 -21.04 5.13
CA ASP A 386 -10.67 -20.92 4.96
C ASP A 386 -10.28 -19.46 4.73
N ILE A 387 -9.21 -19.01 5.37
CA ILE A 387 -8.63 -17.67 5.17
C ILE A 387 -7.29 -17.80 4.45
N TYR A 388 -7.12 -17.09 3.35
CA TYR A 388 -5.84 -16.86 2.70
C TYR A 388 -5.40 -15.41 2.94
N ASN A 389 -4.46 -15.22 3.86
CA ASN A 389 -4.01 -13.90 4.29
C ASN A 389 -3.09 -13.25 3.23
N ASN A 390 -2.88 -11.94 3.28
CA ASN A 390 -1.99 -11.27 2.33
C ASN A 390 -0.52 -11.75 2.49
N PRO A 391 0.10 -12.35 1.46
CA PRO A 391 1.46 -12.88 1.55
C PRO A 391 2.53 -11.80 1.74
N LEU A 392 2.16 -10.52 1.61
CA LEU A 392 3.07 -9.39 1.78
C LEU A 392 3.08 -8.83 3.22
N ILE A 393 2.27 -9.37 4.14
CA ILE A 393 2.23 -8.87 5.54
C ILE A 393 3.46 -9.30 6.34
N ALA A 394 3.87 -10.56 6.19
CA ALA A 394 4.98 -11.15 6.93
C ALA A 394 5.54 -12.36 6.17
N ALA A 395 6.75 -12.80 6.54
CA ALA A 395 7.29 -14.07 6.06
C ALA A 395 6.52 -15.25 6.70
N GLU A 396 6.46 -16.39 6.01
CA GLU A 396 5.67 -17.57 6.43
C GLU A 396 6.08 -18.06 7.83
N GLU A 397 7.38 -18.01 8.15
CA GLU A 397 7.92 -18.47 9.44
C GLU A 397 7.47 -17.60 10.62
N GLU A 398 7.03 -16.36 10.36
CA GLU A 398 6.56 -15.42 11.38
C GLU A 398 5.05 -15.54 11.65
N TYR A 399 4.29 -16.21 10.78
CA TYR A 399 2.81 -16.23 10.86
C TYR A 399 2.31 -16.82 12.17
N ALA A 400 2.88 -17.93 12.64
CA ALA A 400 2.44 -18.55 13.88
C ALA A 400 2.63 -17.67 15.10
N LYS A 401 3.65 -16.80 15.07
CA LYS A 401 3.93 -15.83 16.13
C LYS A 401 3.00 -14.61 16.03
N LEU A 402 2.67 -14.17 14.82
CA LEU A 402 1.83 -12.99 14.58
C LEU A 402 0.33 -13.27 14.74
N TYR A 403 -0.09 -14.52 14.51
CA TYR A 403 -1.50 -14.92 14.50
C TYR A 403 -1.78 -16.13 15.41
N PRO A 404 -1.35 -16.12 16.69
CA PRO A 404 -1.47 -17.29 17.56
C PRO A 404 -2.93 -17.76 17.71
N ASP A 405 -3.88 -16.84 17.79
CA ASP A 405 -5.30 -17.16 17.95
C ASP A 405 -5.89 -17.89 16.74
N PHE A 406 -5.54 -17.47 15.52
CA PHE A 406 -5.99 -18.13 14.30
C PHE A 406 -5.37 -19.52 14.15
N ILE A 407 -4.09 -19.67 14.48
CA ILE A 407 -3.42 -20.97 14.44
C ILE A 407 -4.04 -21.94 15.46
N GLU A 408 -4.38 -21.44 16.66
CA GLU A 408 -5.03 -22.27 17.67
C GLU A 408 -6.46 -22.65 17.25
N LEU A 409 -7.22 -21.72 16.67
CA LEU A 409 -8.55 -22.02 16.12
C LEU A 409 -8.48 -23.09 15.03
N ALA A 410 -7.55 -23.00 14.10
CA ALA A 410 -7.38 -23.96 13.01
C ALA A 410 -7.01 -25.37 13.53
N LYS A 411 -6.29 -25.47 14.65
CA LYS A 411 -6.01 -26.77 15.30
C LYS A 411 -7.24 -27.37 15.97
N ARG A 412 -8.11 -26.54 16.56
CA ARG A 412 -9.28 -26.98 17.33
C ARG A 412 -10.49 -27.30 16.46
N HIS A 413 -10.62 -26.65 15.32
CA HIS A 413 -11.81 -26.69 14.49
C HIS A 413 -11.50 -27.20 13.09
N ARG A 414 -11.98 -28.40 12.76
CA ARG A 414 -11.79 -29.02 11.43
C ARG A 414 -12.42 -28.22 10.28
N ASN A 415 -13.36 -27.34 10.59
CA ASN A 415 -14.08 -26.48 9.66
C ASN A 415 -13.42 -25.10 9.50
N PHE A 416 -12.18 -24.93 9.97
CA PHE A 416 -11.44 -23.68 9.82
C PHE A 416 -9.97 -23.89 9.49
N ASN A 417 -9.47 -23.16 8.51
CA ASN A 417 -8.04 -23.07 8.24
C ASN A 417 -7.59 -21.62 8.03
N PHE A 418 -6.35 -21.35 8.43
CA PHE A 418 -5.70 -20.06 8.22
C PHE A 418 -4.38 -20.27 7.49
N PHE A 419 -4.30 -19.79 6.25
CA PHE A 419 -3.19 -19.98 5.35
C PHE A 419 -2.49 -18.65 5.04
N ILE A 420 -1.20 -18.74 4.73
CA ILE A 420 -0.55 -17.72 3.91
C ILE A 420 -1.23 -17.71 2.53
N GLY A 421 -1.57 -16.53 2.03
CA GLY A 421 -2.15 -16.38 0.70
C GLY A 421 -1.11 -16.46 -0.39
N ASP A 422 -1.50 -16.00 -1.57
CA ASP A 422 -0.66 -16.04 -2.76
C ASP A 422 -0.85 -14.77 -3.59
N MET A 423 0.00 -14.60 -4.61
CA MET A 423 -0.12 -13.50 -5.56
C MET A 423 -1.40 -13.66 -6.42
N PRO A 424 -1.97 -12.56 -6.94
CA PRO A 424 -3.27 -12.57 -7.63
C PRO A 424 -3.42 -13.63 -8.75
N GLN A 425 -2.36 -13.87 -9.52
CA GLN A 425 -2.37 -14.84 -10.61
C GLN A 425 -2.44 -16.31 -10.17
N HIS A 426 -2.13 -16.60 -8.90
CA HIS A 426 -2.09 -17.97 -8.36
C HIS A 426 -3.22 -18.23 -7.37
N ILE A 427 -3.62 -17.20 -6.59
CA ILE A 427 -4.65 -17.37 -5.57
C ILE A 427 -6.01 -17.79 -6.14
N ASN A 428 -6.36 -17.30 -7.34
CA ASN A 428 -7.65 -17.62 -7.96
C ASN A 428 -7.76 -19.12 -8.29
N GLN A 429 -6.66 -19.79 -8.65
CA GLN A 429 -6.62 -21.25 -8.85
C GLN A 429 -6.89 -22.00 -7.53
N LYS A 430 -6.28 -21.51 -6.44
CA LYS A 430 -6.42 -22.09 -5.11
C LYS A 430 -7.81 -21.91 -4.51
N ILE A 431 -8.59 -20.92 -4.94
CA ILE A 431 -9.90 -20.66 -4.33
C ILE A 431 -11.08 -21.00 -5.25
N ALA A 432 -10.86 -21.30 -6.53
CA ALA A 432 -11.96 -21.54 -7.49
C ALA A 432 -12.90 -22.69 -7.10
N HIS A 433 -12.46 -23.62 -6.24
CA HIS A 433 -13.23 -24.79 -5.79
C HIS A 433 -14.09 -24.56 -4.54
N TYR A 434 -14.09 -23.35 -3.98
CA TYR A 434 -14.99 -22.96 -2.90
C TYR A 434 -16.39 -22.65 -3.45
N ASP A 435 -17.38 -22.48 -2.55
CA ASP A 435 -18.74 -22.13 -2.93
C ASP A 435 -18.95 -20.63 -2.93
N PHE A 436 -18.35 -19.90 -1.97
CA PHE A 436 -18.52 -18.45 -1.83
C PHE A 436 -17.23 -17.74 -1.41
N GLY A 437 -17.01 -16.56 -2.01
CA GLY A 437 -16.09 -15.56 -1.48
C GLY A 437 -16.73 -14.72 -0.38
N LEU A 438 -16.00 -14.47 0.70
CA LEU A 438 -16.48 -13.76 1.88
C LEU A 438 -16.00 -12.29 1.88
N MET A 439 -16.97 -11.38 1.87
CA MET A 439 -16.83 -9.94 2.14
C MET A 439 -17.83 -9.50 3.23
N VAL A 440 -18.05 -10.37 4.20
CA VAL A 440 -18.83 -10.10 5.40
C VAL A 440 -17.87 -9.73 6.52
N TYR A 441 -18.21 -8.70 7.29
CA TYR A 441 -17.40 -8.20 8.39
C TYR A 441 -18.27 -7.91 9.60
N ASP A 442 -17.63 -7.91 10.77
CA ASP A 442 -18.25 -7.43 12.00
C ASP A 442 -17.81 -5.97 12.22
N PHE A 443 -18.76 -5.04 12.14
CA PHE A 443 -18.48 -3.62 12.31
C PHE A 443 -18.68 -3.12 13.75
N GLY A 444 -18.91 -4.02 14.71
CA GLY A 444 -19.06 -3.63 16.11
C GLY A 444 -17.84 -2.89 16.65
N GLY A 445 -18.02 -1.68 17.18
CA GLY A 445 -16.98 -0.96 17.91
C GLY A 445 -15.88 -0.29 17.06
N ILE A 446 -16.04 -0.22 15.73
CA ILE A 446 -15.07 0.45 14.86
C ILE A 446 -15.44 1.90 14.55
N TYR A 447 -14.44 2.72 14.22
CA TYR A 447 -14.60 4.14 13.94
C TYR A 447 -14.37 4.53 12.46
N THR A 448 -14.04 3.57 11.59
CA THR A 448 -13.88 3.82 10.15
C THR A 448 -15.14 4.45 9.57
N GLY A 449 -14.95 5.55 8.82
CA GLY A 449 -16.05 6.36 8.30
C GLY A 449 -16.91 5.66 7.25
N ASP A 450 -18.20 5.98 7.21
CA ASP A 450 -19.18 5.30 6.35
C ASP A 450 -18.93 5.52 4.85
N LEU A 451 -18.37 6.66 4.46
CA LEU A 451 -18.07 6.94 3.05
C LEU A 451 -17.02 5.98 2.48
N HIS A 452 -16.12 5.47 3.32
CA HIS A 452 -15.13 4.48 2.93
C HIS A 452 -15.83 3.21 2.43
N PHE A 453 -16.75 2.65 3.22
CA PHE A 453 -17.51 1.46 2.83
C PHE A 453 -18.51 1.74 1.71
N LYS A 454 -19.11 2.93 1.71
CA LYS A 454 -20.15 3.29 0.74
C LYS A 454 -19.63 3.30 -0.69
N HIS A 455 -18.47 3.91 -0.92
CA HIS A 455 -17.99 4.22 -2.28
C HIS A 455 -16.82 3.36 -2.75
N LEU A 456 -16.01 2.82 -1.84
CA LEU A 456 -14.85 2.00 -2.22
C LEU A 456 -15.30 0.66 -2.81
N ILE A 457 -14.62 0.21 -3.86
CA ILE A 457 -14.79 -1.13 -4.42
C ILE A 457 -13.48 -1.89 -4.20
N PRO A 458 -13.39 -2.73 -3.15
CA PRO A 458 -12.15 -3.45 -2.84
C PRO A 458 -11.79 -4.45 -3.95
N THR A 459 -10.51 -4.57 -4.28
CA THR A 459 -9.97 -5.55 -5.25
C THR A 459 -10.41 -6.99 -4.97
N LYS A 460 -10.67 -7.31 -3.69
CA LYS A 460 -11.15 -8.63 -3.25
C LYS A 460 -12.45 -9.06 -3.96
N LEU A 461 -13.36 -8.13 -4.26
CA LEU A 461 -14.57 -8.43 -5.05
C LEU A 461 -14.17 -9.07 -6.37
N PHE A 462 -13.25 -8.43 -7.09
CA PHE A 462 -12.83 -8.86 -8.42
C PHE A 462 -11.98 -10.13 -8.38
N ASN A 463 -11.19 -10.36 -7.33
CA ASN A 463 -10.53 -11.67 -7.13
C ASN A 463 -11.56 -12.81 -7.08
N TYR A 464 -12.69 -12.62 -6.39
CA TYR A 464 -13.73 -13.64 -6.33
C TYR A 464 -14.40 -13.86 -7.69
N LEU A 465 -14.64 -12.80 -8.46
CA LEU A 465 -15.18 -12.94 -9.81
C LEU A 465 -14.21 -13.69 -10.74
N GLU A 466 -12.93 -13.37 -10.65
CA GLU A 466 -11.89 -14.08 -11.39
C GLU A 466 -11.80 -15.55 -11.01
N ALA A 467 -12.04 -15.91 -9.75
CA ALA A 467 -12.11 -17.30 -9.30
C ALA A 467 -13.47 -17.99 -9.60
N GLY A 468 -14.42 -17.27 -10.23
CA GLY A 468 -15.75 -17.82 -10.53
C GLY A 468 -16.61 -18.02 -9.29
N LEU A 469 -16.33 -17.29 -8.20
CA LEU A 469 -17.02 -17.43 -6.93
C LEU A 469 -18.10 -16.36 -6.76
N PRO A 470 -19.33 -16.74 -6.38
CA PRO A 470 -20.29 -15.78 -5.89
C PRO A 470 -19.86 -15.22 -4.54
N VAL A 471 -20.37 -14.03 -4.22
CA VAL A 471 -19.90 -13.28 -3.05
C VAL A 471 -20.99 -13.11 -2.00
N LEU A 472 -20.60 -13.26 -0.73
CA LEU A 472 -21.40 -12.84 0.42
C LEU A 472 -20.83 -11.49 0.87
N VAL A 473 -21.64 -10.43 0.83
CA VAL A 473 -21.16 -9.07 1.11
C VAL A 473 -21.96 -8.39 2.20
N SER A 474 -21.28 -7.70 3.11
CA SER A 474 -21.96 -6.84 4.09
C SER A 474 -22.70 -5.68 3.41
N ASP A 475 -23.94 -5.43 3.83
CA ASP A 475 -24.80 -4.34 3.34
C ASP A 475 -24.18 -2.93 3.42
N ARG A 476 -23.22 -2.73 4.33
CA ARG A 476 -22.45 -1.48 4.46
C ARG A 476 -21.64 -1.13 3.21
N PHE A 477 -21.24 -2.10 2.37
CA PHE A 477 -20.50 -1.86 1.13
C PHE A 477 -21.41 -1.46 -0.04
N SER A 478 -21.98 -0.25 -0.03
CA SER A 478 -23.04 0.15 -0.97
C SER A 478 -22.67 0.03 -2.46
N ALA A 479 -21.47 0.47 -2.85
CA ALA A 479 -20.98 0.35 -4.22
C ALA A 479 -20.86 -1.12 -4.66
N VAL A 480 -20.27 -1.96 -3.81
CA VAL A 480 -20.17 -3.41 -4.06
C VAL A 480 -21.55 -4.07 -4.13
N CYS A 481 -22.45 -3.72 -3.21
CA CYS A 481 -23.83 -4.22 -3.19
C CYS A 481 -24.59 -3.90 -4.49
N SER A 482 -24.30 -2.74 -5.10
CA SER A 482 -24.91 -2.36 -6.38
C SER A 482 -24.48 -3.30 -7.50
N ILE A 483 -23.18 -3.58 -7.61
CA ILE A 483 -22.63 -4.57 -8.56
C ILE A 483 -23.22 -5.97 -8.29
N VAL A 484 -23.29 -6.37 -7.01
CA VAL A 484 -23.85 -7.69 -6.64
C VAL A 484 -25.30 -7.86 -7.09
N LYS A 485 -26.12 -6.81 -6.94
CA LYS A 485 -27.53 -6.82 -7.38
C LYS A 485 -27.67 -6.79 -8.90
N GLU A 486 -26.90 -5.92 -9.56
CA GLU A 486 -26.94 -5.73 -11.01
C GLU A 486 -26.65 -7.02 -11.75
N TYR A 487 -25.59 -7.72 -11.35
CA TYR A 487 -25.14 -8.94 -12.01
C TYR A 487 -25.65 -10.23 -11.36
N ARG A 488 -26.39 -10.15 -10.24
CA ARG A 488 -26.92 -11.31 -9.49
C ARG A 488 -25.82 -12.33 -9.14
N ILE A 489 -24.69 -11.84 -8.67
CA ILE A 489 -23.46 -12.60 -8.41
C ILE A 489 -23.23 -12.96 -6.94
N GLY A 490 -24.25 -12.79 -6.09
CA GLY A 490 -24.06 -12.97 -4.66
C GLY A 490 -25.26 -12.59 -3.82
N VAL A 491 -25.02 -12.54 -2.51
CA VAL A 491 -26.03 -12.23 -1.49
C VAL A 491 -25.51 -11.15 -0.57
N ILE A 492 -26.39 -10.20 -0.25
CA ILE A 492 -26.10 -9.11 0.67
C ILE A 492 -26.56 -9.53 2.06
N ILE A 493 -25.68 -9.40 3.04
CA ILE A 493 -25.83 -9.85 4.42
C ILE A 493 -25.79 -8.61 5.32
N ASN A 494 -26.84 -8.38 6.11
CA ASN A 494 -26.80 -7.37 7.15
C ASN A 494 -26.16 -7.92 8.44
N GLN A 495 -25.79 -7.03 9.36
CA GLN A 495 -25.10 -7.40 10.61
C GLN A 495 -25.86 -8.45 11.46
N ARG A 496 -27.20 -8.45 11.42
CA ARG A 496 -28.04 -9.40 12.19
C ARG A 496 -28.13 -10.76 11.53
N GLU A 497 -27.95 -10.82 10.21
CA GLU A 497 -27.99 -12.05 9.41
C GLU A 497 -26.71 -12.88 9.52
N ILE A 498 -25.62 -12.32 10.05
CA ILE A 498 -24.34 -13.04 10.24
C ILE A 498 -24.55 -14.32 11.05
N GLU A 499 -25.42 -14.31 12.05
CA GLU A 499 -25.70 -15.48 12.90
C GLU A 499 -26.50 -16.59 12.18
N PHE A 500 -27.16 -16.24 11.08
CA PHE A 500 -28.00 -17.13 10.27
C PHE A 500 -27.35 -17.47 8.92
N LEU A 501 -26.05 -17.19 8.79
CA LEU A 501 -25.34 -17.38 7.52
C LEU A 501 -25.39 -18.83 7.02
N PRO A 502 -25.22 -19.89 7.86
CA PRO A 502 -25.38 -21.27 7.40
C PRO A 502 -26.74 -21.53 6.76
N GLU A 503 -27.82 -21.08 7.40
CA GLU A 503 -29.19 -21.26 6.92
C GLU A 503 -29.42 -20.51 5.61
N ILE A 504 -28.89 -19.29 5.51
CA ILE A 504 -28.95 -18.49 4.28
C ILE A 504 -28.25 -19.21 3.14
N ILE A 505 -27.02 -19.68 3.32
CA ILE A 505 -26.22 -20.28 2.23
C ILE A 505 -26.75 -21.64 1.76
N GLU A 506 -27.40 -22.42 2.63
CA GLU A 506 -28.03 -23.70 2.26
C GLU A 506 -29.24 -23.52 1.34
N MET A 507 -29.91 -22.35 1.38
CA MET A 507 -31.06 -22.06 0.52
C MET A 507 -30.69 -21.54 -0.87
N LEU A 508 -29.39 -21.30 -1.15
CA LEU A 508 -28.95 -20.67 -2.40
C LEU A 508 -28.65 -21.68 -3.51
N ASP A 509 -29.06 -21.36 -4.74
CA ASP A 509 -28.56 -22.03 -5.93
C ASP A 509 -27.15 -21.52 -6.27
N VAL A 510 -26.14 -22.14 -5.65
CA VAL A 510 -24.72 -21.84 -5.88
C VAL A 510 -24.35 -21.99 -7.37
N ALA A 511 -24.94 -22.97 -8.07
CA ALA A 511 -24.60 -23.22 -9.46
C ALA A 511 -25.11 -22.09 -10.37
N GLU A 512 -26.31 -21.56 -10.11
CA GLU A 512 -26.81 -20.36 -10.78
C GLU A 512 -25.93 -19.14 -10.50
N LEU A 513 -25.62 -18.88 -9.23
CA LEU A 513 -24.78 -17.74 -8.87
C LEU A 513 -23.38 -17.82 -9.53
N LYS A 514 -22.77 -19.00 -9.58
CA LYS A 514 -21.50 -19.22 -10.30
C LYS A 514 -21.60 -18.93 -11.80
N ARG A 515 -22.69 -19.34 -12.46
CA ARG A 515 -22.92 -19.00 -13.88
C ARG A 515 -23.04 -17.49 -14.07
N ASN A 516 -23.76 -16.80 -13.18
CA ASN A 516 -23.88 -15.34 -13.23
C ASN A 516 -22.52 -14.65 -13.05
N VAL A 517 -21.68 -15.15 -12.14
CA VAL A 517 -20.31 -14.63 -11.94
C VAL A 517 -19.46 -14.76 -13.18
N VAL A 518 -19.50 -15.92 -13.84
CA VAL A 518 -18.76 -16.14 -15.09
C VAL A 518 -19.26 -15.21 -16.19
N ALA A 519 -20.56 -14.96 -16.31
CA ALA A 519 -21.08 -13.98 -17.26
C ALA A 519 -20.63 -12.55 -16.91
N ALA A 520 -20.76 -12.15 -15.65
CA ALA A 520 -20.43 -10.81 -15.17
C ALA A 520 -18.95 -10.47 -15.34
N ARG A 521 -18.04 -11.40 -15.04
CA ARG A 521 -16.61 -11.13 -15.15
C ARG A 521 -16.16 -10.93 -16.60
N GLU A 522 -16.82 -11.57 -17.57
CA GLU A 522 -16.53 -11.35 -18.99
C GLU A 522 -16.92 -9.94 -19.42
N GLU A 523 -17.99 -9.37 -18.87
CA GLU A 523 -18.41 -7.99 -19.13
C GLU A 523 -17.51 -6.98 -18.40
N LEU A 524 -17.29 -7.20 -17.10
CA LEU A 524 -16.56 -6.29 -16.22
C LEU A 524 -15.04 -6.29 -16.44
N GLN A 525 -14.49 -7.26 -17.18
CA GLN A 525 -13.05 -7.40 -17.32
C GLN A 525 -12.36 -6.10 -17.78
N MET A 526 -11.15 -5.89 -17.27
CA MET A 526 -10.33 -4.74 -17.55
C MET A 526 -10.00 -4.61 -19.03
N HIS A 527 -9.77 -5.71 -19.76
CA HIS A 527 -9.52 -5.68 -21.21
C HIS A 527 -10.66 -5.00 -22.00
N ASN A 528 -11.91 -5.15 -21.57
CA ASN A 528 -13.05 -4.50 -22.21
C ASN A 528 -13.18 -3.02 -21.82
N ASN A 529 -12.63 -2.66 -20.66
CA ASN A 529 -12.75 -1.34 -20.07
C ASN A 529 -11.48 -0.47 -20.20
N ILE A 530 -10.36 -1.04 -20.65
CA ILE A 530 -9.04 -0.39 -20.65
C ILE A 530 -9.01 0.88 -21.51
N HIS A 531 -9.84 0.94 -22.56
CA HIS A 531 -10.00 2.11 -23.42
C HIS A 531 -10.40 3.38 -22.63
N ARG A 532 -11.11 3.24 -21.50
CA ARG A 532 -11.47 4.36 -20.61
C ARG A 532 -10.22 4.94 -19.94
N LEU A 533 -9.32 4.08 -19.49
CA LEU A 533 -8.07 4.48 -18.85
C LEU A 533 -7.08 5.05 -19.87
N THR A 534 -6.93 4.41 -21.03
CA THR A 534 -6.01 4.89 -22.08
C THR A 534 -6.50 6.20 -22.68
N GLY A 535 -7.81 6.35 -22.92
CA GLY A 535 -8.40 7.61 -23.35
C GLY A 535 -8.21 8.73 -22.31
N PHE A 536 -8.28 8.39 -21.02
CA PHE A 536 -7.97 9.33 -19.95
C PHE A 536 -6.49 9.73 -19.93
N TYR A 537 -5.56 8.80 -20.19
CA TYR A 537 -4.13 9.09 -20.35
C TYR A 537 -3.86 10.04 -21.51
N GLU A 538 -4.45 9.77 -22.67
CA GLU A 538 -4.34 10.62 -23.85
C GLU A 538 -4.88 12.02 -23.57
N GLN A 539 -6.03 12.12 -22.90
CA GLN A 539 -6.62 13.40 -22.53
C GLN A 539 -5.73 14.22 -21.59
N VAL A 540 -5.07 13.57 -20.62
CA VAL A 540 -4.15 14.23 -19.69
C VAL A 540 -2.84 14.66 -20.37
N MET A 541 -2.41 13.92 -21.39
CA MET A 541 -1.18 14.19 -22.14
C MET A 541 -1.34 15.20 -23.29
N ALA A 542 -2.57 15.42 -23.75
CA ALA A 542 -2.93 16.45 -24.73
C ALA A 542 -2.69 17.86 -24.16
#